data_AF-A0A5C5ZN81-F1
#
_entry.id   AF-A0A5C5ZN81-F1
#
_cell.length_a   1.000
_cell.length_b   1.000
_cell.length_c   1.000
_cell.angle_alpha   90.00
_cell.angle_beta   90.00
_cell.angle_gamma   90.00
#
_symmetry.space_group_name_H-M   'P 1'
#
loop_
_entity.id
_entity.type
_entity.pdbx_description
1 polymer ?
#
loop_
_entity_poly.entity_id
_entity_poly.type
_entity_poly.pdbx_seq_one_letter_code
_entity_poly.pdbx_strand_id
1 'polypeptide(L)'
;MRHSLRILGRAQADAREIASYLGKRSVDGMYRWLDAYEQAQDRIRAEPLSCGLAPENDRFQYELRQALFKTKNGRTYRAVFMGRGRYGHDPASPRLRPKAARQERPIA
;
A
#
# COMPACT_ATOMS: atom_id res chain seq x y z
N MET A 1 -4.77 -6.92 18.46
CA MET A 1 -5.69 -7.67 17.55
C MET A 1 -4.87 -8.18 16.38
N ARG A 2 -5.18 -9.34 15.78
CA ARG A 2 -4.42 -9.89 14.64
C ARG A 2 -5.30 -9.90 13.40
N HIS A 3 -4.92 -9.17 12.36
CA HIS A 3 -5.66 -9.15 11.11
C HIS A 3 -5.21 -10.30 10.21
N SER A 4 -6.15 -10.90 9.47
CA SER A 4 -5.82 -11.88 8.44
C SER A 4 -5.51 -11.16 7.12
N LEU A 5 -4.42 -11.58 6.47
CA LEU A 5 -4.03 -11.04 5.17
C LEU A 5 -4.27 -12.11 4.10
N ARG A 6 -5.11 -11.79 3.11
CA ARG A 6 -5.34 -12.63 1.94
C ARG A 6 -4.67 -12.00 0.73
N ILE A 7 -3.64 -12.66 0.19
CA ILE A 7 -2.99 -12.24 -1.05
C ILE A 7 -3.84 -12.65 -2.24
N LEU A 8 -4.17 -11.69 -3.12
CA LEU A 8 -4.91 -11.98 -4.35
C LEU A 8 -3.99 -12.66 -5.37
N GLY A 9 -4.56 -13.49 -6.25
CA GLY A 9 -3.79 -14.19 -7.28
C GLY A 9 -2.97 -13.23 -8.16
N ARG A 10 -3.53 -12.06 -8.51
CA ARG A 10 -2.81 -11.02 -9.25
C ARG A 10 -1.60 -10.49 -8.47
N ALA A 11 -1.78 -10.14 -7.19
CA ALA A 11 -0.69 -9.65 -6.35
C ALA A 11 0.42 -10.71 -6.15
N GLN A 12 0.04 -11.98 -6.07
CA GLN A 12 1.00 -13.08 -6.01
C GLN A 12 1.79 -13.21 -7.32
N ALA A 13 1.13 -13.07 -8.48
CA ALA A 13 1.79 -13.07 -9.78
C ALA A 13 2.76 -11.90 -9.92
N ASP A 14 2.34 -10.68 -9.55
CA ASP A 14 3.19 -9.49 -9.60
C ASP A 14 4.44 -9.66 -8.70
N ALA A 15 4.28 -10.19 -7.49
CA ALA A 15 5.41 -10.46 -6.60
C ALA A 15 6.39 -11.51 -7.16
N ARG A 16 5.87 -12.57 -7.80
CA ARG A 16 6.70 -13.59 -8.46
C ARG A 16 7.45 -13.02 -9.66
N GLU A 17 6.80 -12.16 -10.45
CA GLU A 17 7.42 -11.52 -11.60
C GLU A 17 8.57 -10.61 -11.16
N ILE A 18 8.36 -9.78 -10.13
CA ILE A 18 9.41 -8.92 -9.57
C ILE A 18 10.57 -9.75 -9.03
N ALA A 19 10.29 -10.80 -8.24
CA ALA A 19 11.32 -11.68 -7.70
C ALA A 19 12.13 -12.37 -8.82
N SER A 20 11.46 -12.88 -9.85
CA SER A 20 12.12 -13.50 -11.01
C SER A 20 13.00 -12.50 -11.78
N TYR A 21 12.50 -11.28 -12.01
CA TYR A 21 13.26 -10.21 -12.65
C TYR A 21 14.52 -9.83 -11.87
N LEU A 22 14.41 -9.75 -10.54
CA LEU A 22 15.54 -9.46 -9.65
C LEU A 22 16.52 -10.65 -9.62
N GLY A 23 16.03 -11.88 -9.52
CA GLY A 23 16.85 -13.10 -9.43
C GLY A 23 17.75 -13.29 -10.66
N LYS A 24 17.26 -12.93 -11.85
CA LYS A 24 18.07 -12.93 -13.09
C LYS A 24 19.28 -11.98 -13.05
N ARG A 25 19.28 -10.99 -12.14
CA ARG A 25 20.35 -9.99 -11.99
C ARG A 25 21.18 -10.21 -10.74
N SER A 26 20.52 -10.57 -9.65
CA SER A 26 21.14 -10.81 -8.35
C SER A 26 20.22 -11.68 -7.49
N VAL A 27 20.67 -12.89 -7.20
CA VAL A 27 19.98 -13.82 -6.30
C VAL A 27 19.87 -13.23 -4.89
N ASP A 28 20.94 -12.62 -4.37
CA ASP A 28 20.92 -11.94 -3.08
C ASP A 28 19.95 -10.75 -3.06
N GLY A 29 19.89 -9.99 -4.16
CA GLY A 29 18.94 -8.89 -4.32
C GLY A 29 17.49 -9.36 -4.28
N MET A 30 17.21 -10.51 -4.91
CA MET A 30 15.90 -11.17 -4.85
C MET A 30 15.55 -11.60 -3.42
N TYR A 31 16.46 -12.25 -2.69
CA TYR A 31 16.19 -12.68 -1.31
C TYR A 31 15.94 -11.50 -0.37
N ARG A 32 16.75 -10.44 -0.45
CA ARG A 32 16.54 -9.21 0.33
C ARG A 32 15.21 -8.54 -0.01
N TRP A 33 14.78 -8.61 -1.27
CA TRP A 33 13.49 -8.08 -1.67
C TRP A 33 12.32 -8.92 -1.13
N LEU A 34 12.43 -10.26 -1.16
CA LEU A 34 11.43 -11.16 -0.60
C LEU A 34 11.27 -10.96 0.92
N ASP A 35 12.37 -10.82 1.64
CA ASP A 35 12.37 -10.49 3.07
C ASP A 35 11.68 -9.14 3.34
N ALA A 36 12.04 -8.09 2.61
CA ALA A 36 11.37 -6.79 2.73
C ALA A 36 9.86 -6.85 2.39
N TYR A 37 9.48 -7.70 1.45
CA TYR A 37 8.08 -7.93 1.08
C TYR A 37 7.32 -8.69 2.19
N GLU A 38 7.93 -9.69 2.81
CA GLU A 38 7.36 -10.42 3.95
C GLU A 38 7.18 -9.50 5.17
N GLN A 39 8.19 -8.69 5.50
CA GLN A 39 8.09 -7.68 6.56
C GLN A 39 6.98 -6.66 6.29
N ALA A 40 6.75 -6.29 5.02
CA ALA A 40 5.64 -5.43 4.66
C ALA A 40 4.28 -6.12 4.92
N GLN A 41 4.16 -7.41 4.61
CA GLN A 41 2.95 -8.19 4.92
C GLN A 41 2.70 -8.30 6.42
N ASP A 42 3.74 -8.53 7.21
CA ASP A 42 3.63 -8.61 8.66
C ASP A 42 3.19 -7.29 9.28
N ARG A 43 3.71 -6.17 8.77
CA ARG A 43 3.23 -4.84 9.15
C ARG A 43 1.74 -4.66 8.85
N ILE A 44 1.29 -5.08 7.67
CA ILE A 44 -0.13 -5.02 7.29
C ILE A 44 -0.99 -5.90 8.21
N ARG A 45 -0.52 -7.10 8.60
CA ARG A 45 -1.23 -8.00 9.52
C ARG A 45 -1.31 -7.45 10.94
N ALA A 46 -0.25 -6.79 11.39
CA ALA A 46 -0.13 -6.27 12.75
C ALA A 46 -0.95 -4.99 12.94
N GLU A 47 -0.80 -4.02 12.04
CA GLU A 47 -1.41 -2.69 12.19
C GLU A 47 -1.78 -2.10 10.81
N PRO A 48 -2.84 -2.60 10.14
CA PRO A 48 -3.21 -2.17 8.80
C PRO A 48 -3.60 -0.69 8.73
N LEU A 49 -4.11 -0.12 9.83
CA LEU A 49 -4.54 1.29 9.89
C LEU A 49 -3.35 2.27 9.99
N SER A 50 -2.16 1.80 10.38
CA SER A 50 -0.92 2.60 10.34
C SER A 50 -0.39 2.81 8.91
N CYS A 51 -0.83 1.99 7.96
CA CYS A 51 -0.44 2.14 6.56
C CYS A 51 -1.21 3.31 5.92
N GLY A 52 -0.52 4.16 5.16
CA GLY A 52 -1.15 5.32 4.54
C GLY A 52 -2.20 4.95 3.49
N LEU A 53 -3.13 5.87 3.22
CA LEU A 53 -4.05 5.76 2.09
C LEU A 53 -3.27 5.73 0.77
N ALA A 54 -3.76 4.95 -0.19
CA ALA A 54 -3.25 4.95 -1.55
C ALA A 54 -3.60 6.29 -2.24
N PRO A 55 -2.75 6.86 -3.11
CA PRO A 55 -3.08 8.08 -3.85
C PRO A 55 -4.34 7.93 -4.71
N GLU A 56 -4.60 6.72 -5.18
CA GLU A 56 -5.80 6.37 -5.95
C GLU A 56 -7.04 6.07 -5.09
N ASN A 57 -6.98 6.18 -3.75
CA ASN A 57 -8.07 5.84 -2.83
C ASN A 57 -9.41 6.49 -3.20
N ASP A 58 -9.40 7.77 -3.59
CA ASP A 58 -10.61 8.54 -3.91
C ASP A 58 -11.37 8.01 -5.14
N ARG A 59 -10.78 7.05 -5.88
CA ARG A 59 -11.39 6.39 -7.04
C ARG A 59 -12.15 5.11 -6.66
N PHE A 60 -12.12 4.69 -5.39
CA PHE A 60 -12.71 3.45 -4.93
C PHE A 60 -13.74 3.70 -3.82
N GLN A 61 -14.77 2.87 -3.77
CA GLN A 61 -15.83 2.93 -2.74
C GLN A 61 -15.41 2.30 -1.40
N TYR A 62 -14.18 1.80 -1.33
CA TYR A 62 -13.60 1.15 -0.16
C TYR A 62 -12.26 1.80 0.15
N GLU A 63 -11.90 1.76 1.43
CA GLU A 63 -10.61 2.29 1.87
C GLU A 63 -9.47 1.47 1.28
N LEU A 64 -8.70 2.13 0.41
CA LEU A 64 -7.54 1.57 -0.25
C LEU A 64 -6.27 2.13 0.41
N ARG A 65 -5.46 1.23 0.95
CA ARG A 65 -4.22 1.56 1.65
C ARG A 65 -3.00 1.02 0.92
N GLN A 66 -1.84 1.55 1.28
CA GLN A 66 -0.55 1.14 0.77
C GLN A 66 0.47 0.97 1.89
N ALA A 67 1.25 -0.12 1.80
CA ALA A 67 2.48 -0.26 2.56
C ALA A 67 3.68 0.01 1.63
N LEU A 68 4.51 0.97 2.00
CA LEU A 68 5.77 1.26 1.32
C LEU A 68 6.88 0.39 1.91
N PHE A 69 7.67 -0.24 1.03
CA PHE A 69 8.82 -1.04 1.41
C PHE A 69 9.93 -0.92 0.37
N LYS A 70 11.18 -1.12 0.81
CA LYS A 70 12.37 -1.09 -0.04
C LYS A 70 13.46 -1.94 0.59
N THR A 71 14.39 -2.41 -0.23
CA THR A 71 15.69 -2.86 0.28
C THR A 71 16.60 -1.64 0.53
N LYS A 72 17.68 -1.80 1.29
CA LYS A 72 18.61 -0.70 1.68
C LYS A 72 18.97 0.23 0.51
N ASN A 73 19.35 -0.35 -0.62
CA ASN A 73 19.78 0.35 -1.84
C ASN A 73 18.79 0.17 -3.02
N GLY A 74 17.59 -0.35 -2.77
CA GLY A 74 16.61 -0.66 -3.81
C GLY A 74 15.62 0.45 -4.08
N ARG A 75 14.84 0.26 -5.15
CA ARG A 75 13.65 1.06 -5.45
C ARG A 75 12.58 0.85 -4.37
N THR A 76 11.73 1.86 -4.18
CA THR A 76 10.55 1.75 -3.31
C THR A 76 9.42 1.03 -4.04
N TYR A 77 8.87 0.02 -3.38
CA TYR A 77 7.71 -0.75 -3.84
C TYR A 77 6.50 -0.43 -2.96
N ARG A 78 5.31 -0.66 -3.53
CA ARG A 78 4.01 -0.44 -2.90
C ARG A 78 3.25 -1.75 -2.86
N ALA A 79 2.89 -2.22 -1.67
CA ALA A 79 1.87 -3.25 -1.51
C ALA A 79 0.53 -2.54 -1.28
N VAL A 80 -0.37 -2.60 -2.26
CA VAL A 80 -1.69 -1.97 -2.19
C VAL A 80 -2.72 -2.99 -1.70
N PHE A 81 -3.56 -2.60 -0.74
CA PHE A 81 -4.51 -3.51 -0.11
C PHE A 81 -5.77 -2.79 0.36
N MET A 82 -6.84 -3.56 0.54
CA MET A 82 -8.14 -3.08 1.06
C MET A 82 -8.50 -3.84 2.33
N GLY A 83 -9.11 -3.15 3.29
CA GLY A 83 -9.66 -3.79 4.49
C GLY A 83 -10.99 -4.50 4.19
N ARG A 84 -11.13 -5.77 4.60
CA ARG A 84 -12.45 -6.45 4.66
C ARG A 84 -12.96 -6.42 6.09
N GLY A 85 -13.73 -5.39 6.39
CA GLY A 85 -14.49 -5.19 7.63
C GLY A 85 -15.56 -4.14 7.33
N ARG A 86 -16.57 -3.99 8.20
CA ARG A 86 -17.56 -2.90 8.09
C ARG A 86 -16.90 -1.53 8.32
N TYR A 87 -15.96 -1.15 7.47
CA TYR A 87 -15.71 0.25 7.17
C TYR A 87 -16.74 0.59 6.10
N GLY A 88 -18.01 0.57 6.52
CA GLY A 88 -19.06 1.17 5.75
C GLY A 88 -18.59 2.59 5.48
N HIS A 89 -18.57 2.95 4.21
CA HIS A 89 -18.81 4.32 3.83
C HIS A 89 -20.10 4.72 4.54
N ASP A 90 -19.98 5.31 5.74
CA ASP A 90 -21.07 6.04 6.35
C ASP A 90 -21.21 7.30 5.49
N PRO A 91 -22.29 7.43 4.69
CA PRO A 91 -22.50 8.64 3.90
C PRO A 91 -22.66 9.90 4.78
N ALA A 92 -22.82 9.75 6.10
CA ALA A 92 -22.88 10.85 7.07
C ALA A 92 -21.53 11.18 7.74
N SER A 93 -20.43 10.46 7.46
CA SER A 93 -19.15 10.76 8.10
C SER A 93 -18.57 12.07 7.55
N PRO A 94 -18.33 13.10 8.40
CA PRO A 94 -17.84 14.37 7.94
C PRO A 94 -16.41 14.20 7.46
N ARG A 95 -16.27 14.25 6.14
CA ARG A 95 -15.03 14.30 5.36
C ARG A 95 -13.87 14.79 6.23
N LEU A 96 -12.84 13.94 6.39
CA LEU A 96 -11.49 14.43 6.58
C LEU A 96 -11.25 15.40 5.44
N ARG A 97 -11.32 16.70 5.75
CA ARG A 97 -11.27 17.78 4.77
C ARG A 97 -10.03 17.57 3.90
N PRO A 98 -10.12 17.66 2.57
CA PRO A 98 -8.92 17.88 1.78
C PRO A 98 -8.27 19.15 2.33
N LYS A 99 -6.97 19.09 2.65
CA LYS A 99 -6.17 20.28 2.96
C LYS A 99 -6.46 21.30 1.85
N ALA A 100 -6.98 22.45 2.27
CA ALA A 100 -7.44 23.51 1.39
C ALA A 100 -6.46 23.76 0.25
N ALA A 101 -6.98 23.70 -0.98
CA ALA A 101 -6.32 24.28 -2.13
C ALA A 101 -6.01 25.75 -1.80
N ARG A 102 -4.73 26.09 -1.92
CA ARG A 102 -4.21 27.45 -1.84
C ARG A 102 -4.88 28.25 -2.95
N GLN A 103 -5.88 29.07 -2.61
CA GLN A 103 -6.40 30.07 -3.54
C GLN A 103 -5.31 31.12 -3.75
N GLU A 104 -4.71 31.10 -4.92
CA GLU A 104 -3.95 32.24 -5.42
C GLU A 104 -4.92 33.39 -5.66
N ARG A 105 -4.65 34.53 -5.01
CA ARG A 105 -5.42 35.76 -5.16
C ARG A 105 -5.19 36.33 -6.56
N PRO A 106 -6.20 36.91 -7.22
CA PRO A 106 -5.95 37.73 -8.40
C PRO A 106 -5.24 39.02 -7.97
N ILE A 107 -4.20 39.36 -8.71
CA ILE A 107 -3.50 40.65 -8.65
C ILE A 107 -4.46 41.67 -9.28
N ALA A 108 -4.62 42.81 -8.61
CA ALA A 108 -5.39 43.96 -9.06
C ALA A 108 -4.74 44.64 -10.27
#